data_AF-A0A5E7YHI3-F1
#
_entry.id   AF-A0A5E7YHI3-F1
#
_cell.length_a   1.000
_cell.length_b   1.000
_cell.length_c   1.000
_cell.angle_alpha   90.00
_cell.angle_beta   90.00
_cell.angle_gamma   90.00
#
_symmetry.space_group_name_H-M   'P 1'
#
loop_
_entity.id
_entity.type
_entity.pdbx_description
1 polymer ?
#
loop_
_entity_poly.entity_id
_entity_poly.type
_entity_poly.pdbx_seq_one_letter_code
_entity_poly.pdbx_strand_id
1 'polypeptide(L)' 'MIGRIIGAGVGAALSKQTRRIGGPAGAILGSVAVPVIARMSIPAMLAIGAGGYMVKKVLEKRDRPPTIPPRANA' A
#
# COMPACT_ATOMS: atom_id res chain seq x y z
N MET A 1 22.24 -7.94 -3.15
CA MET A 1 22.40 -6.46 -3.20
C MET A 1 21.22 -5.75 -3.84
N ILE A 2 20.69 -6.22 -4.98
CA ILE A 2 19.54 -5.63 -5.68
C ILE A 2 18.33 -5.35 -4.76
N GLY A 3 17.98 -6.28 -3.86
CA GLY A 3 16.86 -6.08 -2.92
C GLY A 3 17.00 -4.87 -2.01
N ARG A 4 18.24 -4.45 -1.66
CA ARG A 4 18.49 -3.25 -0.84
C ARG A 4 18.29 -1.96 -1.63
N ILE A 5 18.59 -1.97 -2.93
CA ILE A 5 18.40 -0.80 -3.82
C ILE A 5 16.91 -0.60 -4.10
N ILE A 6 16.19 -1.68 -4.42
CA ILE A 6 14.73 -1.63 -4.62
C ILE A 6 14.04 -1.22 -3.31
N GLY A 7 14.44 -1.81 -2.18
CA GLY A 7 13.92 -1.46 -0.86
C GLY A 7 14.19 -0.01 -0.47
N ALA A 8 15.37 0.53 -0.78
CA ALA A 8 15.69 1.93 -0.54
C ALA A 8 14.85 2.88 -1.42
N GLY A 9 14.63 2.54 -2.69
CA GLY A 9 13.79 3.32 -3.59
C GLY A 9 12.33 3.37 -3.14
N VAL A 10 11.76 2.20 -2.81
CA VAL A 10 10.38 2.10 -2.28
C VAL A 10 10.27 2.80 -0.92
N GLY A 11 11.27 2.64 -0.04
CA GLY A 11 11.31 3.30 1.27
C GLY A 11 11.37 4.83 1.18
N ALA A 12 12.14 5.37 0.22
CA ALA A 12 12.23 6.81 -0.02
C ALA A 12 10.92 7.41 -0.59
N ALA A 13 10.16 6.63 -1.37
CA ALA A 13 8.83 7.03 -1.82
C ALA A 13 7.82 7.00 -0.67
N LEU A 14 7.85 5.94 0.16
CA LEU A 14 6.97 5.79 1.31
C LEU A 14 7.20 6.89 2.35
N SER A 15 8.45 7.25 2.65
CA SER A 15 8.78 8.24 3.69
C SER A 15 8.16 9.63 3.43
N LYS A 16 7.99 10.00 2.16
CA LYS A 16 7.31 11.24 1.75
C LYS A 16 5.81 11.22 2.09
N GLN A 17 5.19 10.05 2.05
CA GLN A 17 3.77 9.87 2.36
C GLN A 17 3.51 9.57 3.84
N THR A 18 4.48 8.98 4.54
CA THR A 18 4.42 8.65 5.97
C THR A 18 4.14 9.85 6.87
N ARG A 19 4.44 11.08 6.45
CA ARG A 19 4.12 12.31 7.20
C ARG A 19 2.62 12.47 7.49
N ARG A 20 1.72 11.83 6.72
CA ARG A 20 0.27 11.77 7.02
C ARG A 20 -0.18 10.52 7.79
N ILE A 21 0.68 9.51 7.94
CA ILE A 21 0.39 8.19 8.55
C ILE A 21 0.97 8.08 9.97
N GLY A 22 1.81 9.04 10.40
CA GLY A 22 2.53 9.04 11.69
C GLY A 22 1.72 9.23 12.98
N GLY A 23 0.45 8.80 13.01
CA GLY A 23 -0.37 8.78 14.22
C GLY A 23 -0.20 7.51 15.06
N PRO A 24 -0.85 7.41 16.23
CA PRO A 24 -0.75 6.27 17.15
C PRO A 24 -1.05 4.92 16.49
N ALA A 25 -2.07 4.89 15.62
CA ALA A 25 -2.43 3.70 14.85
C ALA A 25 -1.29 3.26 13.91
N GLY A 26 -0.63 4.21 13.23
CA GLY A 26 0.51 3.91 12.36
C GLY A 26 1.75 3.43 13.14
N ALA A 27 1.95 3.93 14.35
CA ALA A 27 3.04 3.49 15.23
C ALA A 27 2.83 2.05 15.73
N ILE A 28 1.63 1.74 16.22
CA ILE A 28 1.29 0.37 16.66
C ILE A 28 1.40 -0.60 15.48
N LEU A 29 0.79 -0.27 14.34
CA LEU A 29 0.85 -1.12 13.16
C LEU A 29 2.29 -1.31 12.69
N GLY A 30 3.11 -0.26 12.67
CA GLY A 30 4.52 -0.33 12.30
C GLY A 30 5.34 -1.20 13.26
N SER A 31 5.10 -1.10 14.57
CA SER A 31 5.82 -1.87 15.58
C SER A 31 5.60 -3.38 15.47
N VAL A 32 4.42 -3.80 15.03
CA VAL A 32 4.07 -5.22 14.85
C VAL A 32 4.36 -5.69 13.43
N ALA A 33 4.03 -4.88 12.41
CA ALA A 33 4.18 -5.27 11.01
C ALA A 33 5.64 -5.41 10.58
N VAL A 34 6.53 -4.51 11.04
CA VAL A 34 7.95 -4.53 10.66
C VAL A 34 8.66 -5.83 11.06
N PRO A 35 8.63 -6.31 12.31
CA PRO A 35 9.29 -7.56 12.69
C PRO A 35 8.66 -8.80 12.05
N VAL A 36 7.36 -8.78 11.75
CA VAL A 36 6.67 -9.87 11.04
C VAL A 36 7.14 -9.93 9.58
N ILE A 37 7.16 -8.79 8.88
CA ILE A 37 7.59 -8.70 7.49
C ILE A 37 9.09 -8.97 7.35
N ALA A 38 9.91 -8.54 8.32
CA ALA A 38 11.36 -8.80 8.32
C ALA A 38 11.71 -10.30 8.40
N ARG A 39 10.78 -11.14 8.88
CA ARG A 39 10.93 -12.60 8.95
C ARG A 39 10.29 -13.34 7.79
N MET A 40 9.61 -12.64 6.90
CA MET A 40 8.97 -13.24 5.73
C MET A 40 9.96 -13.46 4.59
N SER A 41 9.84 -14.61 3.93
CA SER A 41 10.58 -14.90 2.71
C SER A 41 10.08 -14.04 1.54
N ILE A 42 10.93 -13.80 0.53
CA ILE A 42 10.58 -13.02 -0.67
C ILE A 42 9.27 -13.49 -1.35
N PRO A 43 8.97 -14.79 -1.43
CA PRO A 43 7.68 -15.27 -1.93
C PRO A 43 6.47 -14.76 -1.13
N ALA A 44 6.57 -14.71 0.20
CA ALA A 44 5.50 -14.21 1.05
C ALA A 44 5.27 -12.70 0.85
N MET A 45 6.34 -11.92 0.65
CA MET A 45 6.21 -10.50 0.30
C MET A 45 5.50 -10.29 -1.05
N LEU A 46 5.79 -11.13 -2.04
CA LEU A 46 5.09 -11.10 -3.33
C LEU A 46 3.61 -11.46 -3.19
N ALA A 47 3.31 -12.50 -2.40
CA ALA A 47 1.93 -12.91 -2.13
C ALA A 47 1.14 -11.79 -1.42
N ILE A 48 1.75 -11.12 -0.43
CA ILE A 48 1.12 -10.00 0.27
C ILE A 48 0.95 -8.79 -0.65
N GLY A 49 1.94 -8.47 -1.48
CA GLY A 49 1.84 -7.40 -2.46
C GLY A 49 0.72 -7.65 -3.48
N ALA A 50 0.66 -8.86 -4.03
CA ALA A 50 -0.38 -9.27 -4.97
C ALA A 50 -1.77 -9.34 -4.31
N GLY A 51 -1.85 -9.91 -3.10
CA GLY A 51 -3.08 -9.97 -2.31
C GLY A 51 -3.60 -8.58 -1.95
N GLY A 52 -2.72 -7.67 -1.51
CA GLY A 52 -3.05 -6.27 -1.25
C GLY A 52 -3.55 -5.53 -2.49
N TYR A 53 -2.98 -5.79 -3.67
CA TYR A 53 -3.46 -5.21 -4.93
C TYR A 53 -4.86 -5.74 -5.32
N MET A 54 -5.11 -7.04 -5.15
CA MET A 54 -6.44 -7.62 -5.36
C MET A 54 -7.48 -7.00 -4.43
N VAL A 55 -7.15 -6.88 -3.14
CA VAL A 55 -8.02 -6.23 -2.14
C VAL A 55 -8.28 -4.77 -2.53
N LYS A 56 -7.23 -4.00 -2.88
CA LYS A 56 -7.39 -2.62 -3.37
C LYS A 56 -8.34 -2.53 -4.55
N LYS A 57 -8.21 -3.41 -5.54
CA LYS A 57 -9.06 -3.43 -6.74
C LYS A 57 -10.52 -3.73 -6.42
N VAL A 58 -10.78 -4.55 -5.40
CA VAL A 58 -12.15 -4.84 -4.92
C VAL A 58 -12.73 -3.66 -4.16
N LEU A 59 -11.97 -3.03 -3.26
CA LEU A 59 -12.42 -1.81 -2.58
C LEU A 59 -12.69 -0.68 -3.56
N GLU A 60 -11.79 -0.46 -4.51
CA GLU A 60 -11.97 0.58 -5.53
C GLU A 60 -13.22 0.35 -6.40
N LYS A 61 -13.63 -0.91 -6.60
CA LYS A 61 -14.92 -1.23 -7.25
C LYS A 61 -16.12 -0.91 -6.35
N ARG A 62 -15.98 -1.02 -5.03
CA ARG A 62 -17.03 -0.69 -4.06
C ARG A 62 -17.16 0.81 -3.83
N ASP A 63 -16.03 1.51 -3.84
CA ASP A 63 -15.93 2.95 -3.59
C ASP A 63 -16.02 3.79 -4.87
N ARG A 64 -16.23 3.18 -6.05
CA ARG A 64 -16.56 3.92 -7.27
C ARG A 64 -18.01 4.42 -7.17
N PRO A 65 -18.25 5.73 -6.94
CA PRO A 65 -19.58 6.28 -7.17
C PRO A 65 -19.95 6.08 -8.64
N PRO A 66 -21.25 5.92 -8.97
CA PRO A 66 -21.67 5.83 -10.36
C PRO A 66 -21.13 7.06 -11.08
N THR A 67 -20.29 6.81 -12.09
CA THR A 67 -19.87 7.85 -13.03
C THR A 67 -21.13 8.37 -13.68
N ILE A 68 -21.65 9.49 -13.18
CA ILE A 68 -22.64 10.27 -13.90
C ILE A 68 -21.87 10.80 -15.12
N PRO A 69 -22.17 10.36 -16.35
CA PRO A 69 -21.51 10.90 -17.52
C PRO A 69 -21.73 12.42 -17.53
N PRO A 70 -20.73 13.24 -17.92
CA PRO A 70 -20.96 14.66 -18.13
C PRO A 70 -22.15 14.78 -19.06
N ARG A 71 -23.24 15.33 -18.52
CA ARG A 71 -24.45 15.58 -19.29
C ARG A 71 -24.01 16.50 -20.43
N ALA A 72 -23.92 15.93 -21.63
CA ALA A 72 -23.76 16.69 -22.86
C ALA A 72 -25.05 17.51 -23.00
N ASN A 73 -25.01 18.73 -22.48
CA ASN A 73 -26.02 19.76 -22.71
C ASN A 73 -25.30 20.77 -23.62
N ALA A 74 -25.65 20.86 -24.89
CA ALA A 74 -26.85 21.52 -25.43
C ALA A 74 -26.65 23.04 -25.45
#